data_AF-A0A8W8L0X7-F1
#
_entry.id   AF-A0A8W8L0X7-F1
#
_cell.length_a   1.000
_cell.length_b   1.000
_cell.length_c   1.000
_cell.angle_alpha   90.00
_cell.angle_beta   90.00
_cell.angle_gamma   90.00
#
_symmetry.space_group_name_H-M   'P 1'
#
loop_
_entity.id
_entity.type
_entity.pdbx_description
1 polymer ?
#
loop_
_entity_poly.entity_id
_entity_poly.type
_entity_poly.pdbx_seq_one_letter_code
_entity_poly.pdbx_strand_id
1 'polypeptide(L)'
;NNLEFLYNKTVWGGLALFVIFAMTSGQMWNHIRGPPVMHKNPSTGQINYIHGSSQGQFIAETYIVFFLNAAVVGGFVLLNEANSVKGDPGKKRILSMVGLGFVAIFFSLLLSVFRSKYQGYPYSFLFK
;
A
#
# COMPACT_ATOMS: atom_id res chain seq x y z
N ASN A 1 35.45 -4.48 6.39
CA ASN A 1 34.51 -5.00 5.38
C ASN A 1 33.08 -4.55 5.67
N ASN A 2 32.75 -3.26 5.44
CA ASN A 2 31.40 -2.71 5.66
C ASN A 2 30.73 -2.18 4.38
N LEU A 3 31.42 -2.23 3.23
CA LEU A 3 30.92 -1.70 1.95
C LEU A 3 30.15 -2.74 1.12
N GLU A 4 30.08 -4.00 1.55
CA GLU A 4 29.33 -5.07 0.83
C GLU A 4 27.84 -4.74 0.68
N PHE A 5 27.26 -4.02 1.64
CA PHE A 5 25.88 -3.53 1.56
C PHE A 5 25.67 -2.58 0.36
N LEU A 6 26.66 -1.76 0.00
CA LEU A 6 26.57 -0.82 -1.13
C LEU A 6 26.56 -1.52 -2.49
N TYR A 7 27.08 -2.75 -2.58
CA TYR A 7 27.07 -3.53 -3.82
C TYR A 7 25.84 -4.45 -3.93
N ASN A 8 25.01 -4.54 -2.89
CA ASN A 8 23.83 -5.38 -2.89
C ASN A 8 22.67 -4.73 -3.67
N LYS A 9 22.40 -5.24 -4.87
CA LYS A 9 21.31 -4.75 -5.75
C LYS A 9 19.92 -4.87 -5.11
N THR A 10 19.69 -5.85 -4.25
CA THR A 10 18.40 -6.05 -3.56
C THR A 10 18.13 -4.92 -2.58
N VAL A 11 19.16 -4.44 -1.89
CA VAL A 11 19.05 -3.31 -0.97
C VAL A 11 18.67 -2.03 -1.73
N TRP A 12 19.36 -1.75 -2.84
CA TRP A 12 19.03 -0.61 -3.69
C TRP A 12 17.63 -0.71 -4.29
N GLY A 13 17.20 -1.90 -4.71
CA GLY A 13 15.84 -2.16 -5.17
C GLY A 13 14.80 -1.89 -4.07
N GLY A 14 15.05 -2.36 -2.85
CA GLY A 14 14.19 -2.12 -1.69
C GLY A 14 14.10 -0.63 -1.33
N LEU A 15 15.24 0.08 -1.35
CA LEU A 15 15.29 1.52 -1.10
C LEU A 15 14.53 2.31 -2.17
N ALA A 16 14.69 1.95 -3.45
CA ALA A 16 13.96 2.58 -4.55
C ALA A 16 12.45 2.38 -4.41
N LEU A 17 12.00 1.16 -4.10
CA LEU A 17 10.58 0.87 -3.85
C LEU A 17 10.04 1.67 -2.67
N PHE A 18 10.79 1.76 -1.58
CA PHE A 18 10.41 2.56 -0.42
C PHE A 18 10.18 4.04 -0.78
N VAL A 19 11.11 4.64 -1.54
CA VAL A 19 10.98 6.02 -2.02
C VAL A 19 9.77 6.18 -2.93
N ILE A 20 9.55 5.25 -3.85
CA ILE A 20 8.37 5.28 -4.75
C ILE A 20 7.09 5.29 -3.92
N PHE A 21 6.93 4.38 -2.96
CA PHE A 21 5.72 4.33 -2.12
C PHE A 21 5.55 5.58 -1.26
N ALA A 22 6.63 6.14 -0.73
CA ALA A 22 6.58 7.37 0.04
C ALA A 22 6.10 8.55 -0.82
N MET A 23 6.58 8.64 -2.07
CA MET A 23 6.21 9.73 -2.96
C MET A 23 4.79 9.55 -3.53
N THR A 24 4.38 8.33 -3.90
CA THR A 24 3.05 8.07 -4.46
C THR A 24 1.92 8.15 -3.43
N SER A 25 2.21 7.91 -2.14
CA SER A 25 1.20 8.01 -1.06
C SER A 25 0.82 9.45 -0.70
N GLY A 26 1.58 10.45 -1.14
CA GLY A 26 1.28 11.87 -0.89
C GLY A 26 2.11 12.54 0.22
N GLN A 27 3.28 12.01 0.58
CA GLN A 27 4.15 12.60 1.61
C GLN A 27 4.54 14.07 1.31
N MET A 28 4.75 14.42 0.02
CA MET A 28 5.02 15.81 -0.35
C MET A 28 3.83 16.74 -0.09
N TRP A 29 2.60 16.25 -0.28
CA TRP A 29 1.41 17.05 0.02
C TRP A 29 1.33 17.33 1.53
N ASN A 30 1.62 16.33 2.36
CA ASN A 30 1.70 16.52 3.81
C ASN A 30 2.78 17.54 4.19
N HIS A 31 3.94 17.47 3.55
CA HIS A 31 5.05 18.39 3.83
C HIS A 31 4.70 19.84 3.47
N ILE A 32 4.02 20.08 2.35
CA ILE A 32 3.64 21.43 1.90
C ILE A 32 2.49 22.00 2.72
N ARG A 33 1.46 21.20 3.00
CA ARG A 33 0.20 21.70 3.60
C ARG A 33 0.11 21.53 5.11
N GLY A 34 0.91 20.66 5.72
CA GLY A 34 0.89 20.40 7.15
C GLY A 34 -0.48 19.99 7.71
N PRO A 35 -1.19 19.02 7.11
CA PRO A 35 -2.51 18.57 7.59
C PRO A 35 -2.41 17.98 9.01
N PRO A 36 -3.52 17.94 9.77
CA PRO A 36 -3.56 17.20 11.02
C PRO A 36 -3.40 15.69 10.78
N VAL A 37 -2.89 14.98 11.80
CA VAL A 37 -2.66 13.52 11.72
C VAL A 37 -3.96 12.74 11.59
N MET A 38 -5.01 13.20 12.29
CA MET A 38 -6.34 12.61 12.36
C MET A 38 -7.31 13.70 12.85
N HIS A 39 -8.60 13.54 12.55
CA HIS A 39 -9.62 14.46 13.03
C HIS A 39 -10.55 13.75 14.02
N LYS A 40 -10.70 14.32 15.22
CA LYS A 40 -11.73 13.87 16.18
C LYS A 40 -13.00 14.64 15.91
N ASN A 41 -14.09 13.94 15.60
CA ASN A 41 -15.39 14.57 15.47
C ASN A 41 -15.83 15.09 16.85
N PRO A 42 -15.99 16.41 17.05
CA PRO A 42 -16.34 16.99 18.35
C PRO A 42 -17.72 16.55 18.86
N SER A 43 -18.62 16.17 17.95
CA SER A 43 -20.02 15.85 18.27
C SER A 43 -20.26 14.37 18.54
N THR A 44 -19.42 13.47 18.01
CA THR A 44 -19.58 12.01 18.17
C THR A 44 -18.42 11.35 18.91
N GLY A 45 -17.33 12.08 19.17
CA GLY A 45 -16.11 11.55 19.81
C GLY A 45 -15.32 10.56 18.95
N GLN A 46 -15.79 10.25 17.73
CA GLN A 46 -15.15 9.27 16.84
C GLN A 46 -13.90 9.86 16.18
N ILE A 47 -12.85 9.05 16.13
CA ILE A 47 -11.57 9.40 15.49
C ILE A 47 -11.68 9.01 14.01
N ASN A 48 -11.69 9.99 13.12
CA ASN A 48 -11.68 9.77 11.69
C ASN A 48 -10.23 9.79 11.18
N TYR A 49 -9.80 8.64 10.66
CA TYR A 49 -8.48 8.45 10.06
C TYR A 49 -8.46 8.73 8.55
N ILE A 50 -9.64 8.89 7.93
CA ILE A 50 -9.81 9.21 6.51
C ILE A 50 -10.61 10.52 6.39
N HIS A 51 -10.11 11.44 5.59
CA HIS A 51 -10.70 12.74 5.31
C HIS A 51 -11.87 12.57 4.34
N GLY A 52 -13.04 13.10 4.70
CA GLY A 52 -14.28 12.94 3.93
C GLY A 52 -14.37 13.72 2.61
N SER A 53 -13.31 14.44 2.24
CA SER A 53 -13.22 15.17 0.97
C SER A 53 -12.03 14.66 0.15
N SER A 54 -12.21 14.58 -1.15
CA SER A 54 -11.19 14.19 -2.13
C SER A 54 -10.03 15.19 -2.26
N GLN A 55 -10.22 16.45 -1.85
CA GLN A 55 -9.17 17.47 -1.92
C GLN A 55 -8.26 17.55 -0.69
N GLY A 56 -8.66 16.90 0.41
CA GLY A 56 -7.91 16.87 1.67
C GLY A 56 -7.38 15.47 1.97
N GLN A 57 -6.35 15.39 2.79
CA GLN A 57 -5.74 14.13 3.22
C GLN A 57 -5.22 14.29 4.65
N PHE A 58 -5.31 13.24 5.45
CA PHE A 58 -4.62 13.18 6.74
C PHE A 58 -3.26 12.49 6.63
N ILE A 59 -2.37 12.77 7.58
CA ILE A 59 -1.07 12.09 7.65
C ILE A 59 -1.28 10.57 7.82
N ALA A 60 -2.27 10.16 8.63
CA ALA A 60 -2.63 8.75 8.81
C ALA A 60 -3.03 8.06 7.49
N GLU A 61 -3.81 8.72 6.62
CA GLU A 61 -4.18 8.16 5.30
C GLU A 61 -2.97 7.85 4.45
N THR A 62 -1.96 8.73 4.51
CA THR A 62 -0.73 8.58 3.74
C THR A 62 -0.01 7.29 4.11
N TYR A 63 0.08 6.98 5.41
CA TYR A 63 0.69 5.73 5.87
C TYR A 63 -0.16 4.50 5.54
N ILE A 64 -1.49 4.63 5.58
CA ILE A 64 -2.40 3.55 5.15
C ILE A 64 -2.20 3.25 3.67
N VAL A 65 -2.23 4.28 2.80
CA VAL A 65 -2.05 4.14 1.35
C VAL A 65 -0.64 3.64 1.01
N PHE A 66 0.38 4.10 1.73
CA PHE A 66 1.75 3.59 1.61
C PHE A 66 1.79 2.07 1.83
N PHE A 67 1.23 1.61 2.95
CA PHE A 67 1.22 0.19 3.31
C PHE A 67 0.42 -0.65 2.31
N LEU A 68 -0.77 -0.17 1.89
CA LEU A 68 -1.60 -0.89 0.92
C LEU A 68 -0.90 -1.04 -0.43
N ASN A 69 -0.24 0.01 -0.93
CA ASN A 69 0.54 -0.08 -2.17
C ASN A 69 1.72 -1.05 -2.03
N ALA A 70 2.46 -0.98 -0.92
CA ALA A 70 3.57 -1.89 -0.65
C ALA A 70 3.10 -3.35 -0.58
N ALA A 71 1.95 -3.62 0.04
CA ALA A 71 1.37 -4.95 0.13
C ALA A 71 0.96 -5.49 -1.25
N VAL A 72 0.31 -4.67 -2.09
CA VAL A 72 -0.05 -5.07 -3.47
C VAL A 72 1.19 -5.40 -4.29
N VAL A 73 2.21 -4.54 -4.25
CA VAL A 73 3.49 -4.80 -4.95
C VAL A 73 4.18 -6.04 -4.39
N GLY A 74 4.18 -6.24 -3.08
CA GLY A 74 4.69 -7.45 -2.44
C GLY A 74 4.01 -8.72 -2.97
N GLY A 75 2.69 -8.70 -3.15
CA GLY A 75 1.95 -9.80 -3.77
C GLY A 75 2.38 -10.07 -5.23
N PHE A 76 2.63 -9.03 -6.02
CA PHE A 76 3.19 -9.19 -7.37
C PHE A 76 4.63 -9.72 -7.38
N VAL A 77 5.47 -9.29 -6.44
CA VAL A 77 6.83 -9.83 -6.29
C VAL A 77 6.78 -11.32 -5.97
N LEU A 78 5.92 -11.73 -5.02
CA LEU A 78 5.71 -13.15 -4.69
C LEU A 78 5.23 -13.97 -5.89
N LEU A 79 4.34 -13.42 -6.72
CA LEU A 79 3.89 -14.07 -7.95
C LEU A 79 5.04 -14.26 -8.95
N ASN A 80 5.90 -13.25 -9.11
CA ASN A 80 7.04 -13.32 -10.01
C ASN A 80 8.11 -14.31 -9.50
N GLU A 81 8.37 -14.32 -8.19
CA GLU A 81 9.23 -15.31 -7.56
C GLU A 81 8.69 -16.72 -7.72
N ALA A 82 7.39 -16.94 -7.54
CA ALA A 82 6.76 -18.24 -7.75
C ALA A 82 7.02 -18.80 -9.16
N ASN A 83 7.05 -17.93 -10.17
CA ASN A 83 7.37 -18.35 -11.54
C ASN A 83 8.86 -18.74 -11.70
N SER A 84 9.73 -18.12 -10.91
CA SER A 84 11.19 -18.32 -10.94
C SER A 84 11.66 -19.55 -10.15
N VAL A 85 10.83 -20.09 -9.24
CA VAL A 85 11.14 -21.32 -8.48
C VAL A 85 11.27 -22.53 -9.42
N LYS A 86 12.44 -23.17 -9.43
CA LYS A 86 12.72 -24.41 -10.16
C LYS A 86 12.68 -25.62 -9.22
N GLY A 87 12.01 -26.69 -9.63
CA GLY A 87 12.16 -28.03 -9.03
C GLY A 87 11.12 -28.46 -7.99
N ASP A 88 10.37 -27.54 -7.36
CA ASP A 88 9.32 -27.90 -6.38
C ASP A 88 7.94 -27.34 -6.80
N PRO A 89 7.06 -28.17 -7.40
CA PRO A 89 5.74 -27.74 -7.84
C PRO A 89 4.81 -27.39 -6.67
N GLY A 90 5.04 -27.96 -5.48
CA GLY A 90 4.25 -27.67 -4.28
C GLY A 90 4.52 -26.25 -3.78
N LYS A 91 5.80 -25.90 -3.61
CA LYS A 91 6.20 -24.53 -3.22
C LYS A 91 5.75 -23.49 -4.23
N LYS A 92 5.94 -23.75 -5.53
CA LYS A 92 5.45 -22.85 -6.60
C LYS A 92 3.96 -22.57 -6.46
N ARG A 93 3.14 -23.62 -6.28
CA ARG A 93 1.69 -23.48 -6.14
C ARG A 93 1.30 -22.67 -4.92
N ILE A 94 1.93 -22.90 -3.77
CA ILE A 94 1.67 -22.16 -2.53
C ILE A 94 2.02 -20.68 -2.70
N LEU A 95 3.22 -20.36 -3.21
CA LEU A 95 3.63 -18.96 -3.43
C LEU A 95 2.69 -18.25 -4.40
N SER A 96 2.28 -18.91 -5.50
CA SER A 96 1.34 -18.32 -6.45
C SER A 96 -0.03 -18.06 -5.82
N MET A 97 -0.58 -19.00 -5.03
CA MET A 97 -1.86 -18.81 -4.35
C MET A 97 -1.80 -17.70 -3.30
N VAL A 98 -0.72 -17.66 -2.52
CA VAL A 98 -0.51 -16.60 -1.52
C VAL A 98 -0.38 -15.24 -2.18
N GLY A 99 0.46 -15.12 -3.22
CA GLY A 99 0.66 -13.86 -3.95
C GLY A 99 -0.63 -13.34 -4.60
N LEU A 100 -1.43 -14.24 -5.21
CA LEU A 100 -2.71 -13.89 -5.81
C LEU A 100 -3.74 -13.46 -4.75
N GLY A 101 -3.80 -14.16 -3.61
CA GLY A 101 -4.64 -13.77 -2.48
C GLY A 101 -4.25 -12.42 -1.91
N PHE A 102 -2.94 -12.15 -1.77
CA PHE A 102 -2.42 -10.87 -1.33
C PHE A 102 -2.85 -9.73 -2.26
N VAL A 103 -2.63 -9.87 -3.58
CA VAL A 103 -3.04 -8.87 -4.56
C VAL A 103 -4.55 -8.63 -4.49
N ALA A 104 -5.36 -9.69 -4.50
CA ALA A 104 -6.82 -9.57 -4.50
C ALA A 104 -7.34 -8.85 -3.23
N ILE A 105 -6.82 -9.21 -2.05
CA ILE A 105 -7.26 -8.63 -0.78
C ILE A 105 -6.81 -7.18 -0.65
N PHE A 106 -5.51 -6.90 -0.81
CA PHE A 106 -4.99 -5.54 -0.58
C PHE A 106 -5.41 -4.56 -1.66
N PHE A 107 -5.56 -5.01 -2.90
CA PHE A 107 -6.13 -4.17 -3.96
C PHE A 107 -7.60 -3.84 -3.69
N SER A 108 -8.37 -4.80 -3.16
CA SER A 108 -9.75 -4.53 -2.73
C SER A 108 -9.82 -3.51 -1.60
N LEU A 109 -8.95 -3.61 -0.61
CA LEU A 109 -8.89 -2.66 0.50
C LEU A 109 -8.50 -1.26 0.01
N LEU A 110 -7.56 -1.16 -0.93
CA LEU A 110 -7.19 0.10 -1.57
C LEU A 110 -8.38 0.71 -2.32
N LEU A 111 -9.13 -0.10 -3.07
CA LEU A 111 -10.33 0.36 -3.78
C LEU A 111 -11.45 0.79 -2.82
N SER A 112 -11.63 0.09 -1.70
CA SER A 112 -12.59 0.44 -0.64
C SER A 112 -12.25 1.79 0.01
N VAL A 113 -10.97 2.02 0.35
CA VAL A 113 -10.49 3.33 0.85
C VAL A 113 -10.71 4.43 -0.19
N PHE A 114 -10.40 4.17 -1.46
CA PHE A 114 -10.63 5.12 -2.55
C PHE A 114 -12.12 5.48 -2.68
N ARG A 115 -12.99 4.48 -2.65
CA ARG A 115 -14.44 4.65 -2.73
C ARG A 115 -15.01 5.41 -1.53
N SER A 116 -14.49 5.17 -0.33
CA SER A 116 -14.86 5.94 0.85
C SER A 116 -14.62 7.44 0.65
N LYS A 117 -13.55 7.80 -0.07
CA LYS A 117 -13.19 9.19 -0.40
C LYS A 117 -13.97 9.75 -1.60
N TYR A 118 -14.32 8.90 -2.56
CA TYR A 118 -15.11 9.23 -3.75
C TYR A 118 -16.45 8.50 -3.74
N GLN A 119 -17.44 9.09 -3.06
CA GLN A 119 -18.78 8.49 -2.90
C GLN A 119 -19.50 8.19 -4.23
N GLY A 120 -19.14 8.87 -5.32
CA GLY A 120 -19.68 8.61 -6.66
C GLY A 120 -19.08 7.40 -7.38
N TYR A 121 -18.08 6.70 -6.81
CA TYR A 121 -17.44 5.56 -7.45
C TYR A 121 -18.28 4.28 -7.29
N PRO A 122 -18.81 3.70 -8.39
CA PRO A 122 -19.81 2.63 -8.31
C PRO A 122 -19.21 1.22 -8.17
N TYR A 123 -17.90 1.06 -8.40
CA TYR A 123 -17.28 -0.26 -8.48
C TYR A 123 -16.62 -0.67 -7.15
N SER A 124 -16.76 -1.95 -6.81
CA SER A 124 -16.10 -2.60 -5.67
C SER A 124 -15.61 -3.97 -6.12
N PHE A 125 -14.44 -4.41 -5.66
CA PHE A 125 -13.93 -5.74 -5.99
C PHE A 125 -14.44 -6.79 -4.99
N LEU A 126 -13.77 -6.98 -3.84
CA LEU A 126 -14.24 -7.89 -2.78
C LEU A 126 -14.89 -7.18 -1.59
N PHE A 127 -14.41 -5.99 -1.24
CA PHE A 127 -14.89 -5.22 -0.10
C PHE A 127 -15.56 -3.93 -0.59
N LYS A 128 -16.62 -3.52 0.12
CA LYS A 128 -17.35 -2.28 -0.17
C LYS A 128 -16.67 -1.06 0.42
#